data_AF-X1J421-F1
#
_entry.id   AF-X1J421-F1
#
_cell.length_a   1.000
_cell.length_b   1.000
_cell.length_c   1.000
_cell.angle_alpha   90.00
_cell.angle_beta   90.00
_cell.angle_gamma   90.00
#
_symmetry.space_group_name_H-M   'P 1'
#
loop_
_entity.id
_entity.type
_entity.pdbx_description
1 polymer ?
#
loop_
_entity_poly.entity_id
_entity_poly.type
_entity_poly.pdbx_seq_one_letter_code
_entity_poly.pdbx_strand_id
1 'polypeptide(L)' 'MSNRGIVATSQPLAAQAGVSMLLQGGNAIDAAIATAAALNVVEPMSTGLGGDA' A
#
# COMPACT_ATOMS: atom_id res chain seq x y z
N MET A 1 7.14 -16.57 -8.95
CA MET A 1 6.03 -15.85 -9.60
C MET A 1 4.96 -15.56 -8.55
N SER A 2 4.55 -14.31 -8.39
CA SER A 2 3.51 -13.91 -7.44
C SER A 2 2.13 -14.26 -7.99
N ASN A 3 1.54 -15.37 -7.53
CA ASN A 3 0.24 -15.84 -8.03
C ASN A 3 -0.98 -15.11 -7.42
N ARG A 4 -0.74 -14.09 -6.58
CA ARG A 4 -1.79 -13.39 -5.79
C ARG A 4 -1.70 -11.84 -5.89
N GLY A 5 -0.98 -11.32 -6.88
CA GLY A 5 -0.78 -9.88 -7.08
C GLY A 5 0.59 -9.36 -6.63
N ILE A 6 0.90 -8.12 -6.97
CA ILE A 6 2.18 -7.42 -6.69
C ILE A 6 1.86 -6.03 -6.15
N VAL A 7 2.63 -5.58 -5.16
CA VAL A 7 2.62 -4.21 -4.64
C VAL A 7 4.03 -3.64 -4.72
N ALA A 8 4.19 -2.45 -5.30
CA ALA A 8 5.46 -1.76 -5.44
C ALA A 8 5.35 -0.34 -4.90
N THR A 9 6.29 0.06 -4.04
CA THR A 9 6.36 1.40 -3.43
C THR A 9 7.77 1.64 -2.88
N SER A 10 8.15 2.90 -2.68
CA SER A 10 9.41 3.35 -2.08
C SER A 10 9.61 2.84 -0.64
N GLN A 11 8.52 2.53 0.05
CA GLN A 11 8.53 2.20 1.48
C GLN A 11 8.15 0.73 1.75
N PRO A 12 9.12 -0.12 2.17
CA PRO A 12 8.87 -1.54 2.46
C PRO A 12 7.69 -1.84 3.40
N LEU A 13 7.45 -1.03 4.43
CA LEU A 13 6.32 -1.24 5.35
C LEU A 13 4.96 -0.97 4.68
N ALA A 14 4.89 -0.01 3.76
CA ALA A 14 3.69 0.26 2.98
C ALA A 14 3.45 -0.82 1.91
N ALA A 15 4.51 -1.39 1.34
CA ALA A 15 4.40 -2.56 0.47
C ALA A 15 3.81 -3.76 1.22
N GLN A 16 4.27 -4.00 2.45
CA GLN A 16 3.74 -5.08 3.30
C GLN A 16 2.26 -4.88 3.67
N ALA A 17 1.82 -3.64 3.90
CA ALA A 17 0.41 -3.34 4.15
C ALA A 17 -0.48 -3.72 2.95
N GLY A 18 -0.08 -3.34 1.73
CA GLY A 18 -0.81 -3.71 0.51
C GLY A 18 -0.78 -5.22 0.23
N VAL A 19 0.38 -5.87 0.42
CA VAL A 19 0.49 -7.33 0.31
C VAL A 19 -0.42 -8.03 1.31
N SER A 20 -0.53 -7.51 2.54
CA SER A 20 -1.42 -8.08 3.56
C SER A 20 -2.88 -8.03 3.14
N MET A 21 -3.33 -6.95 2.47
CA MET A 21 -4.69 -6.88 1.91
C MET A 21 -4.92 -7.90 0.80
N LEU A 22 -3.97 -8.06 -0.13
CA LEU A 22 -4.06 -9.11 -1.16
C LEU A 22 -4.13 -10.51 -0.54
N LEU A 23 -3.35 -10.77 0.51
CA LEU A 23 -3.36 -12.05 1.21
C LEU A 23 -4.68 -12.32 1.96
N GLN A 24 -5.36 -11.26 2.42
CA GLN A 24 -6.68 -11.34 3.04
C GLN A 24 -7.83 -11.52 2.02
N GLY A 25 -7.52 -11.61 0.73
CA GLY A 25 -8.51 -11.75 -0.34
C GLY A 25 -9.09 -10.42 -0.82
N GLY A 26 -8.51 -9.30 -0.39
CA GLY A 26 -8.80 -7.98 -0.94
C GLY A 26 -8.36 -7.87 -2.41
N ASN A 27 -8.99 -6.97 -3.14
CA ASN A 27 -8.65 -6.70 -4.52
C ASN A 27 -7.47 -5.69 -4.63
N ALA A 28 -7.12 -5.32 -5.86
CA ALA A 28 -6.04 -4.36 -6.11
C ALA A 28 -6.32 -2.95 -5.53
N ILE A 29 -7.60 -2.55 -5.44
CA ILE A 29 -8.01 -1.27 -4.86
C ILE A 29 -7.82 -1.30 -3.33
N ASP A 30 -8.22 -2.38 -2.66
CA ASP A 30 -8.00 -2.54 -1.21
C ASP A 30 -6.50 -2.47 -0.87
N ALA A 31 -5.68 -3.15 -1.69
CA ALA A 31 -4.23 -3.12 -1.56
C ALA A 31 -3.65 -1.72 -1.77
N ALA A 32 -4.13 -0.98 -2.78
CA ALA A 32 -3.71 0.39 -3.03
C ALA A 32 -4.08 1.33 -1.88
N ILE A 33 -5.30 1.22 -1.34
CA ILE A 33 -5.77 2.03 -0.21
C ILE A 33 -4.93 1.76 1.04
N ALA A 34 -4.66 0.48 1.36
CA ALA A 34 -3.84 0.13 2.50
C ALA A 34 -2.39 0.62 2.35
N THR A 35 -1.80 0.53 1.16
CA THR A 35 -0.47 1.07 0.88
C THR A 35 -0.45 2.59 1.01
N ALA A 36 -1.43 3.32 0.46
CA ALA A 36 -1.51 4.77 0.55
C ALA A 36 -1.70 5.25 2.00
N ALA A 37 -2.58 4.59 2.76
CA ALA A 37 -2.79 4.89 4.17
C ALA A 37 -1.52 4.65 5.01
N ALA A 38 -0.78 3.57 4.73
CA ALA A 38 0.48 3.31 5.39
C ALA A 38 1.54 4.36 5.04
N LEU A 39 1.66 4.77 3.77
CA LEU A 39 2.61 5.79 3.33
C LEU A 39 2.47 7.10 4.12
N ASN A 40 1.24 7.55 4.38
CA ASN A 40 0.99 8.75 5.19
C ASN A 40 1.62 8.70 6.59
N VAL A 41 1.91 7.50 7.11
CA VAL A 41 2.55 7.29 8.41
C VAL A 41 4.04 7.02 8.28
N VAL A 42 4.43 6.14 7.35
CA VAL A 42 5.82 5.63 7.25
C VAL A 42 6.68 6.39 6.23
N GLU A 43 6.08 7.28 5.43
CA GLU A 43 6.75 8.19 4.50
C GLU A 43 6.06 9.58 4.45
N PRO A 44 5.91 10.27 5.60
CA PRO A 44 5.12 11.51 5.69
C PRO A 44 5.76 12.72 4.99
N MET A 45 7.04 12.63 4.63
CA MET A 45 7.74 13.70 3.89
C MET A 45 7.34 13.72 2.41
N SER A 46 6.83 12.61 1.88
CA SER A 46 6.50 12.41 0.47
C SER A 46 5.00 12.24 0.23
N THR A 47 4.26 11.89 1.28
CA THR A 47 2.82 11.59 1.23
C THR A 47 2.09 12.21 2.41
N GLY A 48 0.82 12.56 2.23
CA GLY A 48 -0.01 13.09 3.32
C GLY A 48 -1.51 13.02 3.01
N LEU A 49 -2.33 12.92 4.06
CA LEU A 49 -3.80 12.83 3.96
C LEU A 49 -4.46 14.04 3.27
N GLY A 50 -3.80 15.21 3.31
CA GLY A 50 -4.25 16.43 2.63
C GLY A 50 -3.69 16.61 1.22
N GLY A 51 -2.99 15.59 0.69
CA GLY A 51 -2.52 15.56 -0.69
C GLY A 51 -3.64 15.28 -1.69
N ASP A 52 -3.27 15.08 -2.95
CA ASP A 52 -4.14 14.58 -4.00
C ASP A 52 -4.16 13.03 -4.04
N ALA A 53 -4.84 12.47 -5.04
CA ALA A 53 -5.02 11.05 -5.24
C ALA A 53 -4.87 10.67 -6.71
#